data_AF-A0A3D5PB91-F1
#
_entry.id   AF-A0A3D5PB91-F1
#
_cell.length_a   1.000
_cell.length_b   1.000
_cell.length_c   1.000
_cell.angle_alpha   90.00
_cell.angle_beta   90.00
_cell.angle_gamma   90.00
#
_symmetry.space_group_name_H-M   'P 1'
#
loop_
_entity.id
_entity.type
_entity.pdbx_description
1 polymer ?
#
loop_
_entity_poly.entity_id
_entity_poly.type
_entity_poly.pdbx_seq_one_letter_code
_entity_poly.pdbx_strand_id
1 'polypeptide(L)'
;IKTDSLMNEKYRGVYIFNRMERSYCKGKRNSHRYKDKKEQIRVEGGMPRLISDELWNTVQALRSIGHRGKSHCKHIYLLSGLVYCGCGAKMFGNSHSNGQGQVYYAYRCSANHNKHICNNREIRASYLEEFVVNALLEKLLYDDGMIPVITNQLNETIRQNAYDKSEDYVRYKNTLKMLNQSKKNLLEGLKASGYSKAIGTELKDVEDQIARCEALINKQKQQCLSNVITEDDVRANLNQFKDYIRMNRTLEIQAMLRKFVERVTVTESTIEVAFKAAFSFCNCETPVYYRWKVKDTTSHVKYLSEYGLLNRIPAHFSKLIHSA
;
A
#
# COMPACT_ATOMS: atom_id res chain seq x y z
N ILE A 1 -1.38 -16.53 22.66
CA ILE A 1 -1.55 -17.92 22.14
C ILE A 1 -0.33 -18.24 21.28
N LYS A 2 0.38 -19.35 21.53
CA LYS A 2 1.53 -19.74 20.71
C LYS A 2 1.06 -20.15 19.31
N THR A 3 1.77 -19.73 18.27
CA THR A 3 1.43 -20.06 16.86
C THR A 3 1.35 -21.56 16.58
N ASP A 4 2.14 -22.34 17.31
CA ASP A 4 2.19 -23.81 17.16
C ASP A 4 0.88 -24.48 17.58
N SER A 5 0.12 -23.89 18.50
CA SER A 5 -1.19 -24.41 18.89
C SER A 5 -2.21 -24.29 17.75
N LEU A 6 -2.14 -23.21 16.96
CA LEU A 6 -3.04 -23.00 15.83
C LEU A 6 -2.75 -23.94 14.65
N MET A 7 -1.57 -24.57 14.61
CA MET A 7 -1.17 -25.50 13.55
C MET A 7 -1.23 -26.97 13.97
N ASN A 8 -1.64 -27.24 15.21
CA ASN A 8 -1.73 -28.60 15.73
C ASN A 8 -3.08 -29.25 15.38
N GLU A 9 -3.09 -30.09 14.35
CA GLU A 9 -4.27 -30.80 13.85
C GLU A 9 -4.93 -31.72 14.90
N LYS A 10 -4.23 -32.01 16.01
CA LYS A 10 -4.80 -32.72 17.15
C LYS A 10 -6.07 -32.06 17.69
N TYR A 11 -6.17 -30.73 17.62
CA TYR A 11 -7.35 -30.02 18.12
C TYR A 11 -8.65 -30.37 17.36
N ARG A 12 -8.58 -30.75 16.07
CA ARG A 12 -9.76 -31.21 15.31
C ARG A 12 -10.02 -32.72 15.42
N GLY A 13 -9.23 -33.43 16.23
CA GLY A 13 -9.39 -34.88 16.45
C GLY A 13 -8.44 -35.77 15.65
N VAL A 14 -7.42 -35.21 14.98
CA VAL A 14 -6.47 -36.01 14.18
C VAL A 14 -5.30 -36.46 15.02
N TYR A 15 -5.15 -37.77 15.17
CA TYR A 15 -3.94 -38.34 15.75
C TYR A 15 -2.84 -38.42 14.69
N ILE A 16 -1.70 -37.79 14.97
CA ILE A 16 -0.52 -37.78 14.08
C ILE A 16 0.68 -38.34 14.84
N PHE A 17 1.29 -39.38 14.28
CA PHE A 17 2.52 -39.99 14.78
C PHE A 17 3.60 -40.06 13.70
N ASN A 18 4.86 -40.18 14.13
CA ASN A 18 6.04 -40.27 13.26
C ASN A 18 6.25 -39.08 12.32
N ARG A 19 5.86 -37.87 12.72
CA ARG A 19 5.90 -36.66 11.86
C ARG A 19 7.30 -36.21 11.46
N MET A 20 8.32 -36.41 12.30
CA MET A 20 9.66 -35.85 12.07
C MET A 20 10.53 -36.84 11.33
N GLU A 21 11.33 -36.32 10.41
CA GLU A 21 12.37 -37.11 9.76
C GLU A 21 13.51 -37.40 10.75
N ARG A 22 14.26 -38.49 10.52
CA ARG A 22 15.47 -38.75 11.32
C ARG A 22 16.51 -37.67 11.04
N SER A 23 17.29 -37.32 12.06
CA SER A 23 18.45 -36.46 11.86
C SER A 23 19.56 -37.24 11.17
N TYR A 24 20.30 -36.57 10.29
CA TYR A 24 21.48 -37.14 9.65
C TYR A 24 22.66 -37.30 10.62
N CYS A 25 22.70 -36.50 11.70
CA CYS A 25 23.74 -36.58 12.73
C CYS A 25 23.31 -37.49 13.90
N LYS A 26 24.18 -38.46 14.23
CA LYS A 26 23.97 -39.45 15.30
C LYS A 26 23.72 -38.75 16.65
N GLY A 27 22.65 -39.14 17.34
CA GLY A 27 22.29 -38.62 18.67
C GLY A 27 21.52 -37.29 18.68
N LYS A 28 21.30 -36.63 17.53
CA LYS A 28 20.48 -35.42 17.45
C LYS A 28 19.09 -35.73 16.90
N ARG A 29 18.09 -34.99 17.37
CA ARG A 29 16.72 -35.02 16.81
C ARG A 29 16.57 -33.92 15.77
N ASN A 30 15.85 -34.20 14.68
CA ASN A 30 15.48 -33.19 13.70
C ASN A 30 14.28 -32.37 14.24
N SER A 31 14.45 -31.06 14.40
CA SER A 31 13.41 -30.14 14.87
C SER A 31 12.70 -29.37 13.73
N HIS A 32 13.23 -29.42 12.50
CA HIS A 32 12.80 -28.54 11.41
C HIS A 32 12.32 -29.24 10.14
N ARG A 33 12.54 -30.55 10.00
CA ARG A 33 12.09 -31.32 8.83
C ARG A 33 11.05 -32.37 9.22
N TYR A 34 9.90 -32.29 8.54
CA TYR A 34 8.82 -33.25 8.64
C TYR A 34 8.87 -34.23 7.47
N LYS A 35 8.43 -35.46 7.70
CA LYS A 35 8.20 -36.45 6.64
C LYS A 35 7.04 -36.03 5.75
N ASP A 36 6.97 -36.57 4.53
CA ASP A 36 5.77 -36.45 3.70
C ASP A 36 4.55 -36.99 4.47
N LYS A 37 3.37 -36.37 4.29
CA LYS A 37 2.11 -36.80 4.90
C LYS A 37 1.82 -38.28 4.66
N LYS A 38 2.25 -38.84 3.52
CA LYS A 38 2.07 -40.26 3.19
C LYS A 38 2.87 -41.22 4.08
N GLU A 39 4.01 -40.77 4.61
CA GLU A 39 4.86 -41.55 5.51
C GLU A 39 4.49 -41.35 6.99
N GLN A 40 3.57 -40.43 7.27
CA GLN A 40 3.06 -40.14 8.60
C GLN A 40 1.89 -41.06 8.92
N ILE A 41 1.84 -41.55 10.15
CA ILE A 41 0.67 -42.27 10.64
C ILE A 41 -0.36 -41.22 11.06
N ARG A 42 -1.47 -41.16 10.34
CA ARG A 42 -2.55 -40.18 10.52
C ARG A 42 -3.87 -40.91 10.69
N VAL A 43 -4.49 -40.78 11.86
CA VAL A 43 -5.77 -41.40 12.19
C VAL A 43 -6.79 -40.30 12.48
N GLU A 44 -7.75 -40.15 11.57
CA GLU A 44 -8.90 -39.26 11.76
C GLU A 44 -9.79 -39.81 12.88
N GLY A 45 -10.22 -38.95 13.82
CA GLY A 45 -10.98 -39.38 14.99
C GLY A 45 -10.16 -40.15 16.05
N GLY A 46 -8.83 -40.23 15.91
CA GLY A 46 -7.95 -40.93 16.85
C GLY A 46 -7.79 -40.25 18.21
N MET A 47 -8.45 -39.11 18.45
CA MET A 47 -8.49 -38.42 19.73
C MET A 47 -9.75 -37.55 19.87
N PRO A 48 -10.14 -37.18 21.11
CA PRO A 48 -11.26 -36.27 21.34
C PRO A 48 -11.09 -34.95 20.60
N ARG A 49 -12.12 -34.59 19.85
CA ARG A 49 -12.19 -33.33 19.10
C ARG A 49 -12.46 -32.17 20.07
N LEU A 50 -11.65 -31.12 19.98
CA LEU A 50 -11.81 -29.89 20.76
C LEU A 50 -12.42 -28.74 19.95
N ILE A 51 -12.20 -28.72 18.62
CA ILE A 51 -12.73 -27.70 17.70
C ILE A 51 -13.31 -28.34 16.44
N SER A 52 -14.24 -27.66 15.77
CA SER A 52 -14.82 -28.12 14.51
C SER A 52 -13.86 -27.95 13.32
N ASP A 53 -14.05 -28.76 12.28
CA ASP A 53 -13.28 -28.66 11.03
C ASP A 53 -13.52 -27.30 10.33
N GLU A 54 -14.72 -26.73 10.43
CA GLU A 54 -15.06 -25.40 9.91
C GLU A 54 -14.25 -24.29 10.58
N LEU A 55 -14.18 -24.30 11.93
CA LEU A 55 -13.41 -23.32 12.69
C LEU A 55 -11.92 -23.46 12.38
N TRP A 56 -11.42 -24.70 12.30
CA TRP A 56 -10.04 -25.00 11.91
C TRP A 56 -9.71 -24.44 10.53
N ASN A 57 -10.54 -24.73 9.52
CA ASN A 57 -10.33 -24.27 8.15
C ASN A 57 -10.37 -22.75 8.05
N THR A 58 -11.29 -22.10 8.76
CA THR A 58 -11.37 -20.63 8.82
C THR A 58 -10.11 -20.02 9.40
N VAL A 59 -9.60 -20.55 10.52
CA VAL A 59 -8.34 -20.09 11.13
C VAL A 59 -7.16 -20.29 10.19
N GLN A 60 -7.08 -21.43 9.51
CA GLN A 60 -6.01 -21.72 8.56
C GLN A 60 -6.07 -20.80 7.32
N ALA A 61 -7.27 -20.50 6.83
CA ALA A 61 -7.49 -19.53 5.75
C ALA A 61 -7.05 -18.12 6.18
N LEU A 62 -7.50 -17.65 7.35
CA LEU A 62 -7.09 -16.35 7.91
C LEU A 62 -5.58 -16.25 8.11
N ARG A 63 -4.91 -17.34 8.50
CA ARG A 63 -3.44 -17.38 8.64
C ARG A 63 -2.71 -17.35 7.30
N SER A 64 -3.30 -17.91 6.25
CA SER A 64 -2.73 -17.84 4.90
C SER A 64 -2.79 -16.42 4.31
N ILE A 65 -3.82 -15.67 4.68
CA ILE A 65 -4.03 -14.24 4.33
C ILE A 65 -3.18 -13.35 5.24
N GLY A 66 -3.05 -13.73 6.51
CA GLY A 66 -2.32 -12.99 7.54
C GLY A 66 -0.87 -12.74 7.15
N HIS A 67 -0.52 -11.46 7.04
CA HIS A 67 0.81 -10.97 6.75
C HIS A 67 1.89 -11.75 7.52
N ARG A 68 2.93 -12.20 6.79
CA ARG A 68 4.20 -12.68 7.36
C ARG A 68 4.56 -11.76 8.53
N GLY A 69 4.73 -12.36 9.71
CA GLY A 69 4.57 -11.73 11.02
C GLY A 69 5.00 -10.26 11.09
N LYS A 70 4.16 -9.44 11.75
CA LYS A 70 4.55 -8.10 12.21
C LYS A 70 5.93 -8.23 12.87
N SER A 71 6.94 -7.64 12.24
CA SER A 71 8.26 -7.54 12.84
C SER A 71 8.08 -6.74 14.13
N HIS A 72 8.38 -7.33 15.29
CA HIS A 72 8.41 -6.64 16.58
C HIS A 72 9.58 -5.63 16.67
N CYS A 73 10.11 -5.19 15.53
CA CYS A 73 11.17 -4.20 15.51
C CYS A 73 10.63 -2.88 16.04
N LYS A 74 11.28 -2.34 17.08
CA LYS A 74 10.97 -1.00 17.62
C LYS A 74 11.21 0.11 16.59
N HIS A 75 12.04 -0.15 15.58
CA HIS A 75 12.35 0.79 14.52
C HIS A 75 11.54 0.52 13.24
N ILE A 76 10.89 1.57 12.73
CA ILE A 76 10.14 1.51 11.48
C ILE A 76 11.09 1.90 10.34
N TYR A 77 11.38 0.93 9.48
CA TYR A 77 12.11 1.10 8.23
C TYR A 77 11.14 1.54 7.13
N LEU A 78 11.22 2.80 6.69
CA LEU A 78 10.27 3.42 5.76
C LEU A 78 10.25 2.72 4.38
N LEU A 79 11.37 2.13 3.97
CA LEU A 79 11.53 1.44 2.68
C LEU A 79 11.50 -0.08 2.81
N SER A 80 11.02 -0.63 3.94
CA SER A 80 10.98 -2.07 4.19
C SER A 80 10.32 -2.82 3.02
N GLY A 81 11.02 -3.78 2.42
CA GLY A 81 10.51 -4.56 1.29
C GLY A 81 10.54 -3.87 -0.08
N LEU A 82 11.03 -2.62 -0.16
CA LEU A 82 11.26 -1.88 -1.41
C LEU A 82 12.74 -1.84 -1.81
N VAL A 83 13.65 -2.12 -0.88
CA VAL A 83 15.10 -2.04 -1.09
C VAL A 83 15.68 -3.38 -1.56
N TYR A 84 16.50 -3.32 -2.61
CA TYR A 84 17.19 -4.45 -3.22
C TYR A 84 18.67 -4.12 -3.40
N CYS A 85 19.49 -5.15 -3.30
CA CYS A 85 20.91 -5.07 -3.60
C CYS A 85 21.13 -5.17 -5.13
N GLY A 86 22.25 -4.66 -5.62
CA GLY A 86 22.71 -4.89 -7.01
C GLY A 86 22.80 -6.35 -7.42
N CYS A 87 22.99 -7.29 -6.48
CA CYS A 87 22.94 -8.74 -6.75
C CYS A 87 21.51 -9.30 -6.96
N GLY A 88 20.48 -8.45 -6.91
CA GLY A 88 19.07 -8.84 -7.06
C GLY A 88 18.38 -9.27 -5.77
N ALA A 89 19.12 -9.59 -4.70
CA ALA A 89 18.55 -9.98 -3.42
C ALA A 89 17.88 -8.81 -2.68
N LYS A 90 16.82 -9.09 -1.91
CA LYS A 90 16.18 -8.08 -1.05
C LYS A 90 17.12 -7.66 0.09
N MET A 91 17.04 -6.38 0.46
CA MET A 91 17.70 -5.87 1.66
C MET A 91 16.70 -5.80 2.82
N PHE A 92 17.14 -6.17 4.02
CA PHE A 92 16.34 -6.15 5.23
C PHE A 92 16.93 -5.17 6.25
N GLY A 93 16.10 -4.70 7.17
CA GLY A 93 16.53 -3.81 8.24
C GLY A 93 17.43 -4.54 9.24
N ASN A 94 18.58 -3.97 9.51
CA ASN A 94 19.56 -4.42 10.49
C ASN A 94 19.85 -3.28 11.48
N SER A 95 20.01 -3.61 12.76
CA SER A 95 20.38 -2.64 13.79
C SER A 95 21.71 -3.02 14.40
N HIS A 96 22.56 -2.04 14.63
CA HIS A 96 23.83 -2.21 15.31
C HIS A 96 23.88 -1.33 16.53
N SER A 97 24.35 -1.88 17.64
CA SER A 97 24.63 -1.10 18.85
C SER A 97 26.13 -0.90 18.95
N ASN A 98 26.56 0.34 19.22
CA ASN A 98 27.95 0.59 19.60
C ASN A 98 28.13 0.29 21.10
N GLY A 99 29.39 0.16 21.54
CA GLY A 99 29.72 -0.10 22.95
C GLY A 99 29.26 0.99 23.94
N GLN A 100 28.77 2.13 23.44
CA GLN A 100 28.22 3.26 24.20
C GLN A 100 26.68 3.26 24.22
N GLY A 101 26.03 2.22 23.70
CA GLY A 101 24.57 2.06 23.70
C GLY A 101 23.82 2.82 22.60
N GLN A 102 24.50 3.56 21.72
CA GLN A 102 23.87 4.18 20.56
C GLN A 102 23.58 3.11 19.50
N VAL A 103 22.34 3.11 19.00
CA VAL A 103 21.88 2.18 17.98
C VAL A 103 21.79 2.90 16.63
N TYR A 104 22.43 2.35 15.61
CA TYR A 104 22.23 2.80 14.23
C TYR A 104 21.53 1.72 13.41
N TYR A 105 20.68 2.17 12.50
CA TYR A 105 19.87 1.31 11.64
C TYR A 105 20.42 1.34 10.22
N ALA A 106 20.51 0.18 9.60
CA ALA A 106 21.02 0.00 8.25
C ALA A 106 20.13 -0.97 7.46
N TYR A 107 20.20 -0.89 6.14
CA TYR A 107 19.70 -1.93 5.24
C TYR A 107 20.86 -2.86 4.88
N ARG A 108 20.68 -4.17 5.07
CA ARG A 108 21.69 -5.19 4.77
C ARG A 108 21.19 -6.18 3.73
N CYS A 109 22.07 -6.56 2.81
CA CYS A 109 21.76 -7.54 1.77
C CYS A 109 21.53 -8.95 2.38
N SER A 110 20.39 -9.58 2.05
CA SER A 110 20.06 -10.94 2.49
C SER A 110 21.01 -12.01 1.95
N ALA A 111 21.51 -11.86 0.72
CA ALA A 111 22.48 -12.78 0.14
C ALA A 111 23.86 -12.68 0.81
N ASN A 112 24.28 -11.46 1.18
CA ASN A 112 25.49 -11.25 1.98
C ASN A 112 25.32 -11.88 3.38
N HIS A 113 24.21 -11.58 4.08
CA HIS A 113 24.00 -12.03 5.45
C HIS A 113 23.83 -13.55 5.59
N ASN A 114 22.99 -14.17 4.75
CA ASN A 114 22.61 -15.57 4.92
C ASN A 114 23.52 -16.55 4.18
N LYS A 115 24.09 -16.13 3.05
CA LYS A 115 24.80 -17.01 2.11
C LYS A 115 26.24 -16.58 1.85
N HIS A 116 26.65 -15.38 2.28
CA HIS A 116 27.98 -14.81 2.02
C HIS A 116 28.39 -14.78 0.54
N ILE A 117 27.41 -14.73 -0.39
CA ILE A 117 27.63 -14.70 -1.85
C ILE A 117 27.60 -13.30 -2.45
N CYS A 118 27.55 -12.26 -1.63
CA CYS A 118 27.49 -10.87 -2.06
C CYS A 118 28.36 -10.02 -1.12
N ASN A 119 29.19 -9.16 -1.70
CA ASN A 119 30.12 -8.30 -0.95
C ASN A 119 29.61 -6.87 -0.76
N ASN A 120 28.40 -6.57 -1.25
CA ASN A 120 27.85 -5.23 -1.12
C ASN A 120 27.66 -4.86 0.36
N ARG A 121 28.08 -3.66 0.71
CA ARG A 121 28.06 -3.14 2.08
C ARG A 121 26.63 -2.76 2.47
N GLU A 122 26.38 -2.77 3.77
CA GLU A 122 25.14 -2.21 4.29
C GLU A 122 25.14 -0.67 4.16
N ILE A 123 23.95 -0.11 4.05
CA ILE A 123 23.74 1.33 3.92
C ILE A 123 22.91 1.83 5.11
N ARG A 124 23.28 2.96 5.72
CA ARG A 124 22.49 3.54 6.82
C ARG A 124 21.08 3.86 6.34
N ALA A 125 20.10 3.49 7.16
CA ALA A 125 18.70 3.67 6.84
C ALA A 125 18.33 5.15 6.73
N SER A 126 18.88 6.00 7.60
CA SER A 126 18.70 7.46 7.53
C SER A 126 19.09 8.03 6.17
N TYR A 127 20.29 7.69 5.67
CA TYR A 127 20.81 8.21 4.39
C TYR A 127 19.94 7.79 3.21
N LEU A 128 19.62 6.49 3.14
CA LEU A 128 18.83 5.96 2.03
C LEU A 128 17.40 6.51 2.03
N GLU A 129 16.78 6.59 3.21
CA GLU A 129 15.39 7.04 3.32
C GLU A 129 15.26 8.54 3.10
N GLU A 130 16.19 9.34 3.62
CA GLU A 130 16.20 10.78 3.39
C GLU A 130 16.44 11.11 1.90
N PHE A 131 17.33 10.37 1.24
CA PHE A 131 17.53 10.47 -0.21
C PHE A 131 16.24 10.19 -0.99
N VAL A 132 15.54 9.09 -0.69
CA VAL A 132 14.29 8.74 -1.38
C VAL A 132 13.19 9.77 -1.14
N VAL A 133 13.05 10.25 0.10
CA VAL A 133 12.04 11.25 0.46
C VAL A 133 12.32 12.58 -0.24
N ASN A 134 13.56 13.05 -0.23
CA ASN A 134 13.93 14.29 -0.91
C ASN A 134 13.75 14.18 -2.42
N ALA A 135 14.18 13.07 -3.04
CA ALA A 135 13.98 12.85 -4.46
C ALA A 135 12.48 12.82 -4.86
N LEU A 136 11.61 12.29 -3.99
CA LEU A 136 10.16 12.34 -4.20
C LEU A 136 9.63 13.78 -4.09
N LEU A 137 9.99 14.49 -3.02
CA LEU A 137 9.49 15.84 -2.76
C LEU A 137 9.99 16.85 -3.78
N GLU A 138 11.25 16.75 -4.20
CA GLU A 138 11.80 17.59 -5.27
C GLU A 138 11.01 17.40 -6.57
N LYS A 139 10.66 16.15 -6.93
CA LYS A 139 9.81 15.90 -8.10
C LYS A 139 8.42 16.53 -7.94
N LEU A 140 7.83 16.47 -6.75
CA LEU A 140 6.49 17.02 -6.50
C LEU A 140 6.47 18.55 -6.42
N LEU A 141 7.55 19.17 -5.93
CA LEU A 141 7.63 20.61 -5.68
C LEU A 141 8.13 21.42 -6.88
N TYR A 142 9.09 20.88 -7.64
CA TYR A 142 9.80 21.62 -8.69
C TYR A 142 9.38 21.23 -10.11
N ASP A 143 8.46 20.28 -10.25
CA ASP A 143 7.78 20.04 -11.53
C ASP A 143 6.53 20.93 -11.56
N ASP A 144 6.63 22.09 -12.21
CA ASP A 144 5.57 23.11 -12.27
C ASP A 144 4.23 22.56 -12.82
N GLY A 145 4.27 21.45 -13.57
CA GLY A 145 3.07 20.77 -14.03
C GLY A 145 2.34 19.95 -12.95
N MET A 146 2.99 19.62 -11.83
CA MET A 146 2.45 18.70 -10.82
C MET A 146 1.64 19.40 -9.74
N ILE A 147 2.04 20.60 -9.31
CA ILE A 147 1.33 21.34 -8.24
C ILE A 147 -0.13 21.62 -8.62
N PRO A 148 -0.46 22.12 -9.84
CA PRO A 148 -1.84 22.33 -10.22
C PRO A 148 -2.67 21.04 -10.20
N VAL A 149 -2.06 19.91 -10.59
CA VAL A 149 -2.74 18.61 -10.61
C VAL A 149 -3.01 18.10 -9.20
N ILE A 150 -2.02 18.13 -8.32
CA ILE A 150 -2.16 17.72 -6.91
C ILE A 150 -3.24 18.59 -6.25
N THR A 151 -3.23 19.90 -6.51
CA THR A 151 -4.21 20.85 -5.98
C THR A 151 -5.63 20.49 -6.43
N ASN A 152 -5.83 20.20 -7.72
CA ASN A 152 -7.13 19.77 -8.24
C ASN A 152 -7.60 18.44 -7.63
N GLN A 153 -6.72 17.45 -7.50
CA GLN A 153 -7.06 16.15 -6.89
C GLN A 153 -7.39 16.27 -5.40
N LEU A 154 -6.65 17.09 -4.66
CA LEU A 154 -6.94 17.34 -3.25
C LEU A 154 -8.30 18.02 -3.09
N ASN A 155 -8.58 19.04 -3.90
CA ASN A 155 -9.87 19.72 -3.89
C ASN A 155 -11.02 18.80 -4.32
N GLU A 156 -10.81 17.90 -5.28
CA GLU A 156 -11.79 16.88 -5.63
C GLU A 156 -12.03 15.89 -4.48
N THR A 157 -10.97 15.40 -3.84
CA THR A 157 -11.06 14.46 -2.72
C THR A 157 -11.76 15.10 -1.52
N ILE A 158 -11.46 16.36 -1.22
CA ILE A 158 -12.12 17.13 -0.16
C ILE A 158 -13.60 17.30 -0.47
N ARG A 159 -13.95 17.64 -1.72
CA ARG A 159 -15.33 17.74 -2.18
C ARG A 159 -16.07 16.42 -2.03
N GLN A 160 -15.49 15.30 -2.50
CA GLN A 160 -16.10 13.98 -2.36
C GLN A 160 -16.29 13.60 -0.89
N ASN A 161 -15.28 13.80 -0.05
CA ASN A 161 -15.40 13.53 1.39
C ASN A 161 -16.46 14.42 2.07
N ALA A 162 -16.61 15.67 1.65
CA ALA A 162 -17.67 16.54 2.15
C ALA A 162 -19.06 16.04 1.72
N TYR A 163 -19.18 15.55 0.49
CA TYR A 163 -20.41 14.94 -0.02
C TYR A 163 -20.78 13.65 0.71
N ASP A 164 -19.82 12.74 0.88
CA ASP A 164 -20.06 11.45 1.56
C ASP A 164 -20.40 11.61 3.05
N LYS A 165 -20.01 12.73 3.67
CA LYS A 165 -20.40 13.09 5.04
C LYS A 165 -21.74 13.82 5.14
N SER A 166 -22.26 14.37 4.04
CA SER A 166 -23.55 15.06 4.02
C SER A 166 -24.69 14.06 3.92
N GLU A 167 -25.47 13.92 5.00
CA GLU A 167 -26.63 13.03 5.04
C GLU A 167 -27.64 13.33 3.92
N ASP A 168 -27.89 14.62 3.67
CA ASP A 168 -28.76 15.08 2.59
C ASP A 168 -28.22 14.68 1.20
N TYR A 169 -26.92 14.87 0.95
CA TYR A 169 -26.30 14.46 -0.32
C TYR A 169 -26.43 12.95 -0.54
N VAL A 170 -26.10 12.16 0.48
CA VAL A 170 -26.19 10.68 0.42
C VAL A 170 -27.63 10.25 0.17
N ARG A 171 -28.61 10.87 0.85
CA ARG A 171 -30.04 10.63 0.64
C ARG A 171 -30.43 10.90 -0.81
N TYR A 172 -30.15 12.10 -1.33
CA TYR A 172 -30.54 12.47 -2.69
C TYR A 172 -29.85 11.59 -3.75
N LYS A 173 -28.58 11.22 -3.56
CA LYS A 173 -27.84 10.32 -4.47
C LYS A 173 -28.45 8.92 -4.50
N ASN A 174 -28.85 8.38 -3.35
CA ASN A 174 -29.53 7.09 -3.27
C ASN A 174 -30.92 7.14 -3.91
N THR A 175 -31.70 8.20 -3.66
CA THR A 175 -33.00 8.41 -4.31
C THR A 175 -32.86 8.52 -5.82
N LEU A 176 -31.87 9.27 -6.32
CA LEU A 176 -31.57 9.39 -7.74
C LEU A 176 -31.24 8.03 -8.38
N LYS A 177 -30.49 7.18 -7.67
CA LYS A 177 -30.18 5.82 -8.13
C LYS A 177 -31.44 4.95 -8.24
N MET A 178 -32.32 5.02 -7.24
CA MET A 178 -33.62 4.32 -7.22
C MET A 178 -34.52 4.78 -8.37
N LEU A 179 -34.63 6.09 -8.59
CA LEU A 179 -35.45 6.66 -9.66
C LEU A 179 -34.92 6.33 -11.05
N ASN A 180 -33.60 6.34 -11.25
CA ASN A 180 -33.00 5.92 -12.52
C ASN A 180 -33.23 4.42 -12.79
N GLN A 181 -33.19 3.58 -11.77
CA GLN A 181 -33.56 2.17 -11.92
C GLN A 181 -35.05 2.02 -12.26
N SER A 182 -35.93 2.78 -11.61
CA SER A 182 -37.37 2.81 -11.92
C SER A 182 -37.61 3.23 -13.37
N LYS A 183 -36.98 4.34 -13.82
CA LYS A 183 -37.00 4.79 -15.22
C LYS A 183 -36.57 3.69 -16.18
N LYS A 184 -35.46 2.99 -15.88
CA LYS A 184 -34.97 1.88 -16.69
C LYS A 184 -36.00 0.74 -16.78
N ASN A 185 -36.57 0.33 -15.65
CA ASN A 185 -37.58 -0.73 -15.60
C ASN A 185 -38.84 -0.36 -16.39
N LEU A 186 -39.31 0.90 -16.29
CA LEU A 186 -40.45 1.40 -17.05
C LEU A 186 -40.17 1.40 -18.57
N LEU A 187 -38.96 1.79 -18.97
CA LEU A 187 -38.53 1.75 -20.38
C LEU A 187 -38.43 0.30 -20.91
N GLU A 188 -37.98 -0.65 -20.08
CA GLU A 188 -37.96 -2.08 -20.43
C GLU A 188 -39.37 -2.64 -20.57
N GLY A 189 -40.28 -2.30 -19.64
CA GLY A 189 -41.70 -2.67 -19.73
C GLY A 189 -42.34 -2.12 -21.00
N LEU A 190 -42.09 -0.84 -21.33
CA LEU A 190 -42.60 -0.22 -22.55
C LEU A 190 -42.12 -0.92 -23.83
N LYS A 191 -40.86 -1.37 -23.87
CA LYS A 191 -40.31 -2.15 -25.00
C LYS A 191 -41.00 -3.51 -25.16
N ALA A 192 -41.43 -4.14 -24.07
CA ALA A 192 -42.02 -5.47 -24.08
C ALA A 192 -43.53 -5.48 -24.35
N SER A 193 -44.28 -4.55 -23.76
CA SER A 193 -45.76 -4.54 -23.79
C SER A 193 -46.38 -3.46 -24.67
N GLY A 194 -45.58 -2.56 -25.24
CA GLY A 194 -46.07 -1.40 -25.99
C GLY A 194 -46.50 -0.23 -25.10
N TYR A 195 -46.86 0.89 -25.73
CA TYR A 195 -47.20 2.12 -25.04
C TYR A 195 -48.56 2.03 -24.35
N SER A 196 -48.60 2.40 -23.07
CA SER A 196 -49.84 2.69 -22.35
C SER A 196 -49.81 4.12 -21.80
N LYS A 197 -50.97 4.77 -21.75
CA LYS A 197 -51.10 6.14 -21.22
C LYS A 197 -50.62 6.24 -19.77
N ALA A 198 -50.85 5.20 -18.97
CA ALA A 198 -50.41 5.11 -17.58
C ALA A 198 -48.87 5.05 -17.45
N ILE A 199 -48.20 4.26 -18.30
CA ILE A 199 -46.73 4.20 -18.34
C ILE A 199 -46.14 5.55 -18.75
N GLY A 200 -46.77 6.24 -19.71
CA GLY A 200 -46.35 7.59 -20.12
C GLY A 200 -46.44 8.63 -19.01
N THR A 201 -47.51 8.62 -18.20
CA THR A 201 -47.66 9.53 -17.06
C THR A 201 -46.67 9.25 -15.94
N GLU A 202 -46.42 7.97 -15.64
CA GLU A 202 -45.51 7.56 -14.57
C GLU A 202 -44.04 7.81 -14.94
N LEU A 203 -43.68 7.60 -16.21
CA LEU A 203 -42.36 7.95 -16.73
C LEU A 203 -42.10 9.46 -16.58
N LYS A 204 -43.09 10.30 -16.88
CA LYS A 204 -42.97 11.76 -16.73
C LYS A 204 -42.76 12.16 -15.26
N ASP A 205 -43.50 11.57 -14.34
CA ASP A 205 -43.32 11.86 -12.91
C ASP A 205 -41.95 11.41 -12.40
N VAL A 206 -41.47 10.23 -12.81
CA VAL A 206 -40.11 9.76 -12.48
C VAL A 206 -39.05 10.71 -13.06
N GLU A 207 -39.22 11.22 -14.28
CA GLU A 207 -38.30 12.20 -14.87
C GLU A 207 -38.31 13.54 -14.13
N ASP A 208 -39.49 14.04 -13.72
CA ASP A 208 -39.61 15.24 -12.91
C ASP A 208 -38.96 15.05 -11.52
N GLN A 209 -39.11 13.88 -10.91
CA GLN A 209 -38.46 13.54 -9.64
C GLN A 209 -36.93 13.45 -9.79
N ILE A 210 -36.43 12.91 -10.90
CA ILE A 210 -34.99 12.89 -11.23
C ILE A 210 -34.47 14.32 -11.33
N ALA A 211 -35.12 15.19 -12.11
CA ALA A 211 -34.71 16.58 -12.29
C ALA A 211 -34.68 17.35 -10.94
N ARG A 212 -35.67 17.11 -10.07
CA ARG A 212 -35.69 17.67 -8.70
C ARG A 212 -34.51 17.18 -7.87
N CYS A 213 -34.23 15.87 -7.88
CA CYS A 213 -33.10 15.30 -7.14
C CYS A 213 -31.75 15.84 -7.64
N GLU A 214 -31.58 15.98 -8.95
CA GLU A 214 -30.36 16.54 -9.56
C GLU A 214 -30.14 18.01 -9.16
N ALA A 215 -31.21 18.82 -9.15
CA ALA A 215 -31.14 20.20 -8.69
C ALA A 215 -30.73 20.31 -7.22
N LEU A 216 -31.27 19.45 -6.34
CA LEU A 216 -30.91 19.41 -4.92
C LEU A 216 -29.47 18.96 -4.70
N ILE A 217 -28.99 17.97 -5.46
CA ILE A 217 -27.59 17.54 -5.43
C ILE A 217 -26.68 18.69 -5.86
N ASN A 218 -27.00 19.42 -6.93
CA ASN A 218 -26.18 20.55 -7.39
C ASN A 218 -26.14 21.70 -6.37
N LYS A 219 -27.27 22.00 -5.72
CA LYS A 219 -27.32 22.98 -4.64
C LYS A 219 -26.40 22.58 -3.48
N GLN A 220 -26.44 21.31 -3.07
CA GLN A 220 -25.57 20.80 -2.01
C GLN A 220 -24.10 20.85 -2.41
N LYS A 221 -23.78 20.50 -3.67
CA LYS A 221 -22.42 20.60 -4.20
C LYS A 221 -21.86 22.01 -4.13
N GLN A 222 -22.69 23.02 -4.45
CA GLN A 222 -22.31 24.43 -4.40
C GLN A 222 -22.06 24.92 -2.98
N GLN A 223 -22.84 24.47 -2.00
CA GLN A 223 -22.67 24.85 -0.59
C GLN A 223 -21.35 24.32 0.02
N CYS A 224 -20.81 23.21 -0.48
CA CYS A 224 -19.55 22.64 0.00
C CYS A 224 -18.28 23.23 -0.66
N LEU A 225 -18.41 24.20 -1.58
CA LEU A 225 -17.27 24.80 -2.29
C LEU A 225 -16.43 25.78 -1.44
N SER A 226 -16.78 26.04 -0.17
CA SER A 226 -16.14 27.08 0.63
C SER A 226 -14.68 26.79 1.03
N ASN A 227 -14.22 25.54 0.91
CA ASN A 227 -12.88 25.13 1.34
C ASN A 227 -12.05 24.69 0.13
N VAL A 228 -11.53 25.66 -0.63
CA VAL A 228 -10.62 25.40 -1.76
C VAL A 228 -9.19 25.54 -1.26
N ILE A 229 -8.40 24.48 -1.39
CA ILE A 229 -6.95 24.51 -1.20
C ILE A 229 -6.33 25.18 -2.42
N THR A 230 -5.50 26.19 -2.20
CA THR A 230 -4.75 26.87 -3.26
C THR A 230 -3.43 26.14 -3.57
N GLU A 231 -2.82 26.45 -4.71
CA GLU A 231 -1.51 25.90 -5.07
C GLU A 231 -0.42 26.27 -4.06
N ASP A 232 -0.52 27.47 -3.48
CA ASP A 232 0.40 27.94 -2.44
C ASP A 232 0.22 27.17 -1.14
N ASP A 233 -1.02 26.83 -0.77
CA ASP A 233 -1.30 25.94 0.36
C ASP A 233 -0.71 24.55 0.13
N VAL A 234 -0.81 24.00 -1.09
CA VAL A 234 -0.20 22.71 -1.43
C VAL A 234 1.32 22.79 -1.30
N ARG A 235 1.95 23.86 -1.79
CA ARG A 235 3.39 24.05 -1.69
C ARG A 235 3.85 24.18 -0.23
N ALA A 236 3.12 24.94 0.58
CA ALA A 236 3.39 25.08 2.01
C ALA A 236 3.26 23.73 2.74
N ASN A 237 2.18 22.98 2.46
CA ASN A 237 1.93 21.66 3.06
C ASN A 237 2.99 20.63 2.67
N LEU A 238 3.42 20.58 1.41
CA LEU A 238 4.48 19.68 0.96
C LEU A 238 5.82 20.00 1.63
N ASN A 239 6.12 21.29 1.84
CA ASN A 239 7.31 21.70 2.59
C ASN A 239 7.23 21.31 4.07
N GLN A 240 6.09 21.51 4.75
CA GLN A 240 5.91 21.04 6.13
C GLN A 240 6.00 19.51 6.23
N PHE A 241 5.47 18.80 5.22
CA PHE A 241 5.51 17.35 5.17
C PHE A 241 6.94 16.80 5.09
N LYS A 242 7.85 17.53 4.44
CA LYS A 242 9.29 17.21 4.40
C LYS A 242 9.89 17.10 5.79
N ASP A 243 9.65 18.11 6.62
CA ASP A 243 10.18 18.16 7.98
C ASP A 243 9.46 17.15 8.88
N TYR A 244 8.17 16.93 8.65
CA TYR A 244 7.39 15.90 9.35
C TYR A 244 7.96 14.49 9.12
N ILE A 245 8.30 14.09 7.89
CA ILE A 245 8.90 12.77 7.63
C ILE A 245 10.27 12.61 8.28
N ARG A 246 11.06 13.70 8.34
CA ARG A 246 12.37 13.68 8.99
C ARG A 246 12.27 13.43 10.49
N MET A 247 11.28 14.06 11.14
CA MET A 247 11.09 13.97 12.59
C MET A 247 10.29 12.74 13.02
N ASN A 248 9.34 12.28 12.19
CA ASN A 248 8.41 11.22 12.53
C ASN A 248 8.55 10.03 11.59
N ARG A 249 8.77 8.84 12.16
CA ARG A 249 8.84 7.57 11.42
C ARG A 249 7.62 6.74 11.76
N THR A 250 6.56 6.85 10.96
CA THR A 250 5.28 6.18 11.23
C THR A 250 4.93 5.14 10.16
N LEU A 251 3.97 4.27 10.46
CA LEU A 251 3.49 3.26 9.51
C LEU A 251 2.71 3.90 8.36
N GLU A 252 2.08 5.04 8.59
CA GLU A 252 1.36 5.82 7.59
C GLU A 252 2.32 6.34 6.52
N ILE A 253 3.48 6.90 6.92
CA ILE A 253 4.51 7.36 5.98
C ILE A 253 5.07 6.17 5.19
N GLN A 254 5.33 5.05 5.86
CA GLN A 254 5.76 3.83 5.19
C GLN A 254 4.74 3.37 4.13
N ALA A 255 3.45 3.36 4.48
CA ALA A 255 2.37 3.01 3.57
C ALA A 255 2.25 3.98 2.40
N MET A 256 2.42 5.28 2.64
CA MET A 256 2.45 6.31 1.60
C MET A 256 3.61 6.10 0.63
N LEU A 257 4.84 5.93 1.13
CA LEU A 257 6.02 5.74 0.27
C LEU A 257 5.91 4.49 -0.60
N ARG A 258 5.28 3.41 -0.14
CA ARG A 258 4.99 2.21 -0.95
C ARG A 258 4.11 2.49 -2.17
N LYS A 259 3.27 3.52 -2.13
CA LYS A 259 2.43 3.91 -3.28
C LYS A 259 3.29 4.56 -4.36
N PHE A 260 4.26 5.39 -3.98
CA PHE A 260 5.09 6.19 -4.89
C PHE A 260 6.40 5.52 -5.32
N VAL A 261 6.96 4.64 -4.49
CA VAL A 261 8.26 4.00 -4.76
C VAL A 261 8.02 2.59 -5.29
N GLU A 262 8.56 2.31 -6.47
CA GLU A 262 8.51 0.96 -7.07
C GLU A 262 9.63 0.10 -6.52
N ARG A 263 10.87 0.59 -6.60
CA ARG A 263 12.07 -0.18 -6.25
C ARG A 263 13.23 0.76 -5.93
N VAL A 264 13.95 0.45 -4.86
CA VAL A 264 15.23 1.07 -4.54
C VAL A 264 16.34 0.04 -4.73
N THR A 265 17.30 0.31 -5.60
CA THR A 265 18.44 -0.56 -5.88
C THR A 265 19.72 0.06 -5.37
N VAL A 266 20.40 -0.63 -4.47
CA VAL A 266 21.67 -0.20 -3.86
C VAL A 266 22.79 -1.11 -4.36
N THR A 267 23.76 -0.55 -5.06
CA THR A 267 25.02 -1.20 -5.44
C THR A 267 26.15 -0.70 -4.54
N GLU A 268 27.37 -1.16 -4.77
CA GLU A 268 28.54 -0.72 -3.98
C GLU A 268 28.82 0.77 -4.18
N SER A 269 28.58 1.27 -5.39
CA SER A 269 28.92 2.64 -5.81
C SER A 269 27.72 3.54 -6.04
N THR A 270 26.52 3.00 -6.26
CA THR A 270 25.36 3.79 -6.67
C THR A 270 24.06 3.40 -5.98
N ILE A 271 23.17 4.37 -5.83
CA ILE A 271 21.79 4.21 -5.37
C ILE A 271 20.90 4.62 -6.54
N GLU A 272 20.01 3.73 -6.96
CA GLU A 272 18.99 4.01 -7.98
C GLU A 272 17.60 3.84 -7.36
N VAL A 273 16.76 4.85 -7.50
CA VAL A 273 15.37 4.84 -7.01
C VAL A 273 14.45 4.90 -8.22
N ALA A 274 13.67 3.86 -8.42
CA ALA A 274 12.59 3.83 -9.39
C ALA A 274 11.28 4.16 -8.67
N PHE A 275 10.62 5.22 -9.14
CA PHE A 275 9.32 5.63 -8.65
C PHE A 275 8.22 5.16 -9.60
N LYS A 276 7.05 4.90 -9.02
CA LYS A 276 5.77 4.68 -9.69
C LYS A 276 4.78 5.62 -9.03
N ALA A 277 4.45 6.73 -9.67
CA ALA A 277 3.37 7.56 -9.17
C ALA A 277 2.20 7.38 -10.13
N ALA A 278 1.15 6.69 -9.67
CA ALA A 278 -0.15 6.89 -10.29
C ALA A 278 -0.63 8.24 -9.82
N PHE A 279 -0.82 9.18 -10.74
CA PHE A 279 -1.80 10.21 -10.47
C PHE A 279 -2.91 10.10 -11.50
N SER A 280 -4.13 10.35 -11.06
CA SER A 280 -5.28 10.46 -11.95
C SER A 280 -5.19 11.82 -12.64
N PHE A 281 -4.31 11.92 -13.64
CA PHE A 281 -4.25 13.09 -14.49
C PHE A 281 -5.47 13.05 -15.40
N CYS A 282 -6.13 14.20 -15.55
CA CYS A 282 -7.29 14.42 -16.40
C CYS A 282 -8.54 13.61 -16.02
N ASN A 283 -9.69 14.08 -16.49
CA ASN A 283 -11.00 13.42 -16.43
C ASN A 283 -11.06 12.06 -17.17
N CYS A 284 -9.95 11.33 -17.31
CA CYS A 284 -9.94 9.98 -17.84
C CYS A 284 -10.12 8.98 -16.70
N GLU A 285 -10.96 7.97 -16.93
CA GLU A 285 -11.28 6.90 -15.98
C GLU A 285 -10.07 6.01 -15.60
N THR A 286 -8.92 6.20 -16.27
CA THR A 286 -7.69 5.41 -16.09
C THR A 286 -6.60 6.20 -15.37
N PRO A 287 -6.03 5.68 -14.25
CA PRO A 287 -4.92 6.32 -13.58
C PRO A 287 -3.66 6.30 -14.48
N VAL A 288 -3.07 7.46 -14.72
CA VAL A 288 -1.81 7.55 -15.50
C VAL A 288 -0.65 7.29 -14.55
N TYR A 289 0.18 6.30 -14.89
CA TYR A 289 1.37 5.94 -14.11
C TYR A 289 2.61 6.63 -14.66
N TYR A 290 3.27 7.42 -13.83
CA TYR A 290 4.59 7.95 -14.12
C TYR A 290 5.67 7.10 -13.49
N ARG A 291 6.63 6.72 -14.35
CA ARG A 291 7.87 6.09 -13.93
C ARG A 291 9.03 7.04 -14.20
N TRP A 292 9.81 7.30 -13.17
CA TRP A 292 11.09 7.98 -13.30
C TRP A 292 12.12 7.32 -12.40
N LYS A 293 13.38 7.59 -12.71
CA LYS A 293 14.52 7.08 -11.96
C LYS A 293 15.41 8.22 -11.52
N VAL A 294 15.88 8.13 -10.28
CA VAL A 294 16.94 9.00 -9.75
C VAL A 294 18.12 8.11 -9.42
N LYS A 295 19.31 8.46 -9.89
CA LYS A 295 20.54 7.70 -9.66
C LYS A 295 21.63 8.63 -9.16
N ASP A 296 22.27 8.23 -8.06
CA ASP A 296 23.39 8.96 -7.49
C ASP A 296 24.42 7.99 -6.90
N THR A 297 25.62 8.45 -6.58
CA THR A 297 26.66 7.63 -5.96
C THR A 297 26.41 7.45 -4.47
N THR A 298 26.75 6.28 -3.92
CA THR A 298 26.61 5.98 -2.48
C THR A 298 27.41 6.97 -1.62
N SER A 299 28.61 7.35 -2.09
CA SER A 299 29.46 8.34 -1.43
C SER A 299 28.85 9.74 -1.44
N HIS A 300 28.28 10.18 -2.57
CA HIS A 300 27.65 11.50 -2.67
C HIS A 300 26.39 11.58 -1.81
N VAL A 301 25.53 10.56 -1.82
CA VAL A 301 24.34 10.53 -0.95
C VAL A 301 24.71 10.57 0.53
N LYS A 302 25.76 9.85 0.92
CA LYS A 302 26.29 9.90 2.29
C LYS A 302 26.75 11.32 2.64
N TYR A 303 27.56 11.94 1.78
CA TYR A 303 28.02 13.31 1.96
C TYR A 303 26.83 14.28 2.10
N LEU A 304 25.89 14.25 1.16
CA LEU A 304 24.74 15.15 1.19
C LEU A 304 23.89 14.99 2.47
N SER A 305 23.70 13.76 2.97
CA SER A 305 22.97 13.56 4.22
C SER A 305 23.75 14.06 5.44
N GLU A 306 25.05 13.81 5.50
CA GLU A 306 25.91 14.27 6.62
C GLU A 306 25.97 15.80 6.73
N TYR A 307 25.88 16.52 5.61
CA TYR A 307 25.89 17.99 5.58
C TYR A 307 24.51 18.62 5.41
N GLY A 308 23.42 17.84 5.41
CA GLY A 308 22.05 18.36 5.24
C GLY A 308 21.77 18.97 3.85
N LEU A 309 22.55 18.60 2.83
CA LEU A 309 22.53 19.15 1.47
C LEU A 309 21.73 18.32 0.47
N LEU A 310 20.97 17.31 0.91
CA LEU A 310 20.19 16.45 0.01
C LEU A 310 19.12 17.17 -0.83
N ASN A 311 18.88 18.46 -0.59
CA ASN A 311 18.02 19.33 -1.41
C ASN A 311 18.70 19.81 -2.72
N ARG A 312 19.94 19.39 -2.98
CA ARG A 312 20.77 19.85 -4.12
C ARG A 312 21.03 18.74 -5.13
N ILE A 313 20.27 17.64 -5.08
CA ILE A 313 20.48 16.52 -6.00
C ILE A 313 20.00 16.96 -7.39
N PRO A 314 20.85 16.91 -8.43
CA PRO A 314 20.41 17.20 -9.79
C PRO A 314 19.47 16.09 -10.24
N ALA A 315 18.17 16.37 -10.20
CA ALA A 315 17.17 15.43 -10.62
C ALA A 315 17.10 15.41 -12.16
N HIS A 316 17.98 14.62 -12.78
CA HIS A 316 17.81 14.25 -14.19
C HIS A 316 16.61 13.31 -14.31
N PHE A 317 15.42 13.89 -14.42
CA PHE A 317 14.20 13.14 -14.70
C PHE A 317 14.24 12.66 -16.15
N SER A 318 14.46 11.37 -16.37
CA SER A 318 14.25 10.75 -17.67
C SER A 318 12.83 11.03 -18.17
N LYS A 319 12.67 11.35 -19.46
CA LYS A 319 11.40 11.72 -20.11
C LYS A 319 10.22 10.86 -19.63
N LEU A 320 9.10 11.54 -19.37
CA LEU A 320 7.79 10.98 -19.03
C LEU A 320 7.46 9.81 -19.98
N ILE A 321 7.42 8.60 -19.45
CA ILE A 321 6.87 7.45 -20.18
C ILE A 321 5.37 7.46 -19.89
N HIS A 322 4.58 7.94 -20.86
CA HIS A 322 3.14 7.68 -20.87
C HIS A 322 2.94 6.20 -21.19
N SER A 323 2.57 5.39 -20.20
CA SER A 323 1.91 4.11 -20.47
C SER A 323 0.41 4.37 -20.49
N ALA A 324 -0.19 4.32 -21.68
CA ALA A 324 -1.63 4.27 -21.87
C ALA A 324 -2.23 3.00 -21.24
#